data_AF-A0A0F8ZA98-F1
#
_entry.id   AF-A0A0F8ZA98-F1
#
_cell.length_a   1.000
_cell.length_b   1.000
_cell.length_c   1.000
_cell.angle_alpha   90.00
_cell.angle_beta   90.00
_cell.angle_gamma   90.00
#
_symmetry.space_group_name_H-M   'P 1'
#
loop_
_entity.id
_entity.type
_entity.pdbx_description
1 polymer ?
#
loop_
_entity_poly.entity_id
_entity_poly.type
_entity_poly.pdbx_seq_one_letter_code
_entity_poly.pdbx_strand_id
1 'polypeptide(L)'
;MLETELAYYAGLFDGEGSITLHPTQISSPQQRRTYFLSIHLTSVDEEIILELQIAFGGHIFTYEGKGNNKTAYRWLIVRNKAKDFLSAVLPYLRLKRHRAELALEFHSHKKRGGHHTQEYIDFEKDYKQTFLQLNHRGKL
;
A
#
# COMPACT_ATOMS: atom_id res chain seq x y z
N MET A 1 -16.78 8.26 -9.61
CA MET A 1 -15.46 8.64 -10.11
C MET A 1 -15.39 8.22 -11.56
N LEU A 2 -14.96 9.12 -12.42
CA LEU A 2 -14.82 8.89 -13.86
C LEU A 2 -13.62 7.98 -14.13
N GLU A 3 -13.63 7.26 -15.25
CA GLU A 3 -12.51 6.39 -15.65
C GLU A 3 -11.21 7.17 -15.85
N THR A 4 -11.31 8.40 -16.35
CA THR A 4 -10.17 9.29 -16.57
C THR A 4 -9.51 9.72 -15.26
N GLU A 5 -10.28 9.95 -14.19
CA GLU A 5 -9.75 10.25 -12.85
C GLU A 5 -9.00 9.05 -12.27
N LEU A 6 -9.56 7.84 -12.41
CA LEU A 6 -8.91 6.61 -11.97
C LEU A 6 -7.62 6.33 -12.75
N ALA A 7 -7.61 6.58 -14.06
CA ALA A 7 -6.42 6.46 -14.89
C ALA A 7 -5.33 7.46 -14.48
N TYR A 8 -5.73 8.70 -14.16
CA TYR A 8 -4.83 9.72 -13.65
C TYR A 8 -4.20 9.32 -12.31
N TYR A 9 -5.02 8.89 -11.33
CA TYR A 9 -4.51 8.42 -10.04
C TYR A 9 -3.63 7.17 -10.16
N ALA A 10 -3.93 6.27 -11.09
CA ALA A 10 -3.07 5.13 -11.39
C ALA A 10 -1.70 5.57 -11.91
N GLY A 11 -1.65 6.51 -12.85
CA GLY A 11 -0.40 7.06 -13.38
C GLY A 11 0.44 7.76 -12.30
N LEU A 12 -0.21 8.58 -11.48
CA LEU A 12 0.44 9.24 -10.34
C LEU A 12 0.99 8.19 -9.34
N PHE A 13 0.21 7.17 -9.01
CA PHE A 13 0.63 6.11 -8.11
C PHE A 13 1.75 5.23 -8.68
N ASP A 14 1.80 5.04 -9.99
CA ASP A 14 2.93 4.38 -10.67
C ASP A 14 4.23 5.17 -10.52
N GLY A 15 4.19 6.49 -10.46
CA GLY A 15 5.36 7.35 -10.22
C GLY A 15 5.75 7.44 -8.75
N GLU A 16 4.81 7.89 -7.91
CA GLU A 16 5.07 8.36 -6.53
C GLU A 16 4.53 7.41 -5.45
N GLY A 17 3.74 6.42 -5.85
CA GLY A 17 3.10 5.48 -4.96
C GLY A 17 4.02 4.38 -4.46
N SER A 18 3.59 3.73 -3.40
CA SER A 18 4.25 2.56 -2.84
C SER A 18 3.22 1.62 -2.23
N ILE A 19 3.43 0.33 -2.45
CA ILE A 19 2.61 -0.75 -1.89
C ILE A 19 3.49 -1.51 -0.91
N THR A 20 3.03 -1.68 0.33
CA THR A 20 3.80 -2.29 1.43
C THR A 20 2.94 -3.21 2.27
N LEU A 21 3.55 -4.27 2.82
CA LEU A 21 2.94 -5.10 3.86
C LEU A 21 3.50 -4.67 5.22
N HIS A 22 2.68 -3.99 6.02
CA HIS A 22 3.10 -3.49 7.33
C HIS A 22 2.87 -4.53 8.43
N PRO A 23 3.83 -4.73 9.34
CA PRO A 23 3.65 -5.62 10.48
C PRO A 23 2.60 -5.06 11.44
N THR A 24 1.73 -5.92 11.98
CA THR A 24 0.88 -5.58 13.11
C THR A 24 1.72 -5.41 14.37
N GLN A 25 1.27 -4.55 15.28
CA GLN A 25 1.83 -4.50 16.63
C GLN A 25 1.56 -5.84 17.34
N ILE A 26 2.52 -6.26 18.17
CA ILE A 26 2.41 -7.43 19.04
C ILE A 26 2.10 -6.87 20.43
N SER A 27 1.00 -7.34 21.02
CA SER A 27 0.56 -6.90 22.35
C SER A 27 0.82 -7.96 23.43
N SER A 28 1.20 -9.18 23.06
CA SER A 28 1.63 -10.23 23.99
C SER A 28 2.68 -11.18 23.39
N PRO A 29 3.53 -11.83 24.21
CA PRO A 29 4.53 -12.78 23.71
C PRO A 29 3.94 -13.98 22.93
N GLN A 30 2.69 -14.36 23.22
CA GLN A 30 1.99 -15.45 22.55
C GLN A 30 1.38 -15.03 21.21
N GLN A 31 1.30 -13.72 20.94
CA GLN A 31 0.71 -13.21 19.70
C GLN A 31 1.72 -13.24 18.56
N ARG A 32 1.41 -14.01 17.51
CA ARG A 32 2.19 -14.03 16.28
C ARG A 32 2.12 -12.68 15.55
N ARG A 33 3.25 -12.25 14.98
CA ARG A 33 3.29 -11.12 14.04
C ARG A 33 2.47 -11.45 12.79
N THR A 34 1.51 -10.60 12.43
CA THR A 34 0.80 -10.67 11.15
C THR A 34 1.10 -9.42 10.33
N TYR A 35 0.74 -9.42 9.04
CA TYR A 35 0.94 -8.27 8.16
C TYR A 35 -0.38 -7.73 7.63
N PHE A 36 -0.44 -6.43 7.32
CA PHE A 36 -1.58 -5.81 6.65
C PHE A 36 -1.13 -4.99 5.46
N LEU A 37 -1.96 -4.96 4.43
CA LEU A 37 -1.75 -4.13 3.26
C LEU A 37 -1.76 -2.65 3.63
N SER A 38 -0.79 -1.92 3.14
CA SER A 38 -0.68 -0.46 3.23
C SER A 38 -0.24 0.07 1.88
N ILE A 39 -0.73 1.25 1.54
CA ILE A 39 -0.16 2.03 0.45
C ILE A 39 0.11 3.44 0.92
N HIS A 40 1.09 4.08 0.31
CA HIS A 40 1.31 5.50 0.49
C HIS A 40 1.72 6.15 -0.82
N LEU A 41 1.47 7.45 -0.91
CA LEU A 41 1.92 8.31 -1.98
C LEU A 41 2.45 9.59 -1.34
N THR A 42 3.64 10.02 -1.74
CA THR A 42 4.25 11.25 -1.20
C THR A 42 4.38 12.27 -2.32
N SER A 43 3.98 13.51 -2.09
CA SER A 43 4.12 14.61 -3.05
C SER A 43 4.45 15.90 -2.31
N VAL A 44 5.07 16.87 -2.99
CA VAL A 44 5.20 18.25 -2.49
C VAL A 44 3.95 19.08 -2.80
N ASP A 45 3.08 18.56 -3.66
CA ASP A 45 1.79 19.14 -3.98
C ASP A 45 0.76 18.65 -2.94
N GLU A 46 0.23 19.57 -2.15
CA GLU A 46 -0.75 19.29 -1.11
C GLU A 46 -2.14 19.02 -1.68
N GLU A 47 -2.51 19.70 -2.76
CA GLU A 47 -3.86 19.64 -3.33
C GLU A 47 -4.16 18.22 -3.82
N ILE A 48 -3.22 17.61 -4.55
CA ILE A 48 -3.40 16.24 -5.02
C ILE A 48 -3.47 15.21 -3.88
N ILE A 49 -2.78 15.47 -2.77
CA ILE A 49 -2.80 14.60 -1.58
C ILE A 49 -4.14 14.72 -0.85
N LEU A 50 -4.70 15.94 -0.78
CA LEU A 50 -6.04 16.18 -0.26
C LEU A 50 -7.12 15.56 -1.15
N GLU A 51 -7.00 15.65 -2.48
CA GLU A 51 -7.92 14.99 -3.42
C GLU A 51 -7.98 13.47 -3.18
N LEU A 52 -6.82 12.82 -3.07
CA LEU A 52 -6.74 11.39 -2.77
C LEU A 52 -7.38 11.05 -1.42
N GLN A 53 -7.19 11.89 -0.40
CA GLN A 53 -7.83 11.71 0.90
C GLN A 53 -9.35 11.88 0.82
N ILE A 54 -9.86 12.84 0.05
CA ILE A 54 -11.30 13.05 -0.13
C ILE A 54 -11.91 11.84 -0.88
N ALA A 55 -11.25 11.39 -1.94
CA ALA A 55 -11.71 10.30 -2.79
C ALA A 55 -11.68 8.91 -2.10
N PHE A 56 -10.64 8.63 -1.31
CA PHE A 56 -10.37 7.28 -0.80
C PHE A 56 -10.19 7.22 0.73
N GLY A 57 -10.34 8.35 1.43
CA GLY A 57 -10.10 8.49 2.87
C GLY A 57 -8.61 8.40 3.22
N GLY A 58 -8.31 8.21 4.51
CA GLY A 58 -6.94 7.95 4.97
C GLY A 58 -6.36 9.06 5.81
N HIS A 59 -5.05 8.99 6.04
CA HIS A 59 -4.31 9.95 6.84
C HIS A 59 -3.28 10.67 5.97
N ILE A 60 -3.11 11.97 6.22
CA ILE A 60 -2.05 12.77 5.63
C ILE A 60 -1.00 13.01 6.71
N PHE A 61 0.27 12.84 6.35
CA PHE A 61 1.41 13.20 7.17
C PHE A 61 2.18 14.32 6.49
N THR A 62 2.45 15.39 7.21
CA THR A 62 3.29 16.51 6.73
C THR A 62 4.72 16.27 7.19
N TYR A 63 5.64 16.33 6.23
CA TYR A 63 7.08 16.26 6.45
C TYR A 63 7.66 17.63 6.15
N GLU A 64 7.93 18.39 7.21
CA GLU A 64 8.51 19.73 7.09
C GLU A 64 9.86 19.68 6.37
N GLY A 65 10.00 20.54 5.38
CA GLY A 65 11.24 20.74 4.66
C GLY A 65 12.36 21.20 5.60
N LYS A 66 13.57 20.68 5.40
CA LYS A 66 14.78 21.16 6.10
C LYS A 66 15.75 21.76 5.09
N GLY A 67 16.29 22.94 5.40
CA GLY A 67 17.19 23.66 4.51
C GLY A 67 16.48 24.05 3.21
N ASN A 68 17.01 23.59 2.08
CA ASN A 68 16.46 23.87 0.75
C ASN A 68 15.40 22.85 0.29
N ASN A 69 15.07 21.86 1.12
CA ASN A 69 14.04 20.87 0.77
C ASN A 69 12.64 21.47 0.97
N LYS A 70 11.73 21.19 0.05
CA LYS A 70 10.32 21.56 0.18
C LYS A 70 9.63 20.69 1.23
N THR A 71 8.59 21.23 1.87
CA THR A 71 7.64 20.44 2.65
C THR A 71 6.96 19.42 1.73
N ALA A 72 6.78 18.21 2.24
CA ALA A 72 6.17 17.10 1.51
C ALA A 72 5.01 16.50 2.32
N TYR A 73 4.02 16.00 1.62
CA TYR A 73 2.79 15.46 2.17
C TYR A 73 2.67 14.01 1.75
N ARG A 74 2.36 13.14 2.71
CA ARG A 74 2.17 11.72 2.46
C ARG A 74 0.75 11.33 2.76
N TRP A 75 0.06 10.88 1.72
CA TRP A 75 -1.18 10.17 1.87
C TRP A 75 -0.91 8.70 2.23
N LEU A 76 -1.60 8.19 3.25
CA LEU A 76 -1.51 6.81 3.73
C LEU A 76 -2.90 6.22 3.91
N ILE A 77 -3.13 5.06 3.28
CA ILE A 77 -4.28 4.20 3.58
C ILE A 77 -3.84 2.77 3.84
N VAL A 78 -4.63 2.08 4.65
CA VAL A 78 -4.32 0.73 5.15
C VAL A 78 -5.53 -0.19 5.02
N ARG A 79 -5.26 -1.50 5.00
CA ARG A 79 -6.26 -2.58 5.04
C ARG A 79 -7.28 -2.44 3.91
N ASN A 80 -8.57 -2.41 4.26
CA ASN A 80 -9.67 -2.38 3.28
C ASN A 80 -9.58 -1.16 2.37
N LYS A 81 -9.27 0.02 2.91
CA LYS A 81 -9.11 1.23 2.08
C LYS A 81 -8.01 1.04 1.02
N ALA A 82 -6.87 0.48 1.42
CA ALA A 82 -5.77 0.18 0.49
C ALA A 82 -6.20 -0.82 -0.59
N LYS A 83 -6.95 -1.87 -0.21
CA LYS A 83 -7.53 -2.81 -1.17
C LYS A 83 -8.53 -2.13 -2.11
N ASP A 84 -9.38 -1.24 -1.61
CA ASP A 84 -10.40 -0.56 -2.41
C ASP A 84 -9.78 0.39 -3.42
N PHE A 85 -8.78 1.19 -3.01
CA PHE A 85 -7.98 2.00 -3.94
C PHE A 85 -7.31 1.14 -5.00
N LEU A 86 -6.52 0.12 -4.60
CA LEU A 86 -5.80 -0.72 -5.55
C LEU A 86 -6.74 -1.39 -6.54
N SER A 87 -7.91 -1.87 -6.08
CA SER A 87 -8.91 -2.48 -6.96
C SER A 87 -9.44 -1.48 -7.99
N ALA A 88 -9.66 -0.21 -7.59
CA ALA A 88 -10.18 0.83 -8.46
C ALA A 88 -9.16 1.27 -9.53
N VAL A 89 -7.87 1.37 -9.17
CA VAL A 89 -6.83 1.83 -10.10
C VAL A 89 -6.17 0.70 -10.90
N LEU A 90 -6.35 -0.56 -10.49
CA LEU A 90 -5.69 -1.73 -11.08
C LEU A 90 -5.79 -1.81 -12.61
N PRO A 91 -6.95 -1.55 -13.25
CA PRO A 91 -7.07 -1.63 -14.70
C PRO A 91 -6.08 -0.72 -15.44
N TYR A 92 -5.69 0.40 -14.81
CA TYR A 92 -4.88 1.46 -15.40
C TYR A 92 -3.41 1.44 -14.96
N LEU A 93 -3.08 0.69 -13.89
CA LEU A 93 -1.70 0.52 -13.44
C LEU A 93 -0.85 -0.19 -14.51
N ARG A 94 0.41 0.25 -14.63
CA ARG A 94 1.43 -0.33 -15.52
C ARG A 94 2.63 -0.82 -14.72
N LEU A 95 3.36 0.10 -14.08
CA LEU A 95 4.63 -0.19 -13.42
C LEU A 95 4.43 -1.02 -12.14
N LYS A 96 3.34 -0.77 -11.42
CA LYS A 96 3.02 -1.45 -10.15
C LYS A 96 1.91 -2.47 -10.29
N ARG A 97 1.46 -2.81 -11.51
CA ARG A 97 0.30 -3.70 -11.74
C ARG A 97 0.48 -5.07 -11.09
N HIS A 98 1.53 -5.79 -11.47
CA HIS A 98 1.82 -7.12 -10.91
C HIS A 98 1.89 -7.10 -9.37
N ARG A 99 2.47 -6.03 -8.82
CA ARG A 99 2.56 -5.86 -7.37
C ARG A 99 1.21 -5.57 -6.72
N ALA A 100 0.35 -4.81 -7.37
CA ALA A 100 -1.01 -4.54 -6.91
C ALA A 100 -1.86 -5.82 -6.93
N GLU A 101 -1.75 -6.64 -7.98
CA GLU A 101 -2.41 -7.95 -8.07
C GLU A 101 -2.00 -8.84 -6.90
N LEU A 102 -0.69 -8.92 -6.62
CA LEU A 102 -0.19 -9.65 -5.47
C LEU A 102 -0.71 -9.09 -4.14
N ALA A 103 -0.65 -7.77 -3.95
CA ALA A 103 -1.16 -7.14 -2.74
C ALA A 103 -2.66 -7.43 -2.49
N LEU A 104 -3.46 -7.49 -3.55
CA LEU A 104 -4.89 -7.79 -3.49
C LEU A 104 -5.14 -9.27 -3.14
N GLU A 105 -4.39 -10.19 -3.72
CA GLU A 105 -4.43 -11.62 -3.37
C GLU A 105 -4.04 -11.84 -1.90
N PHE A 106 -2.94 -11.23 -1.43
CA PHE A 106 -2.57 -11.29 -0.02
C PHE A 106 -3.71 -10.82 0.90
N HIS A 107 -4.36 -9.71 0.53
CA HIS A 107 -5.46 -9.15 1.31
C HIS A 107 -6.69 -10.07 1.32
N SER A 108 -7.01 -10.76 0.22
CA SER A 108 -8.15 -11.68 0.16
C SER A 108 -7.93 -12.96 0.96
N HIS A 109 -6.69 -13.44 1.04
CA HIS A 109 -6.36 -14.63 1.84
C HIS A 109 -6.29 -14.37 3.34
N LYS A 110 -6.22 -13.10 3.77
CA LYS A 110 -6.05 -12.73 5.17
C LYS A 110 -7.26 -13.13 6.03
N LYS A 111 -7.05 -14.09 6.94
CA LYS A 111 -8.04 -14.44 7.96
C LYS A 111 -8.04 -13.42 9.10
N ARG A 112 -9.23 -13.08 9.60
CA ARG A 112 -9.41 -12.22 10.78
C ARG A 112 -9.53 -13.09 12.04
N GLY A 113 -8.51 -13.03 12.91
CA GLY A 113 -8.51 -13.76 14.17
C GLY A 113 -8.42 -15.29 14.00
N GLY A 114 -8.27 -15.98 15.13
CA GLY A 114 -8.21 -17.44 15.17
C GLY A 114 -6.81 -18.04 14.99
N HIS A 115 -6.71 -19.35 15.20
CA HIS A 115 -5.51 -20.12 14.94
C HIS A 115 -5.28 -20.21 13.43
N HIS A 116 -4.10 -19.79 12.99
CA HIS A 116 -3.67 -19.94 11.61
C HIS A 116 -3.06 -21.32 11.44
N THR A 117 -3.45 -22.03 10.38
CA THR A 117 -2.82 -23.29 10.00
C THR A 117 -1.36 -23.05 9.61
N GLN A 118 -0.52 -24.08 9.72
CA GLN A 118 0.88 -24.00 9.29
C GLN A 118 1.00 -23.57 7.81
N GLU A 119 0.10 -24.07 6.96
CA GLU A 119 -0.01 -23.67 5.55
C GLU A 119 -0.22 -22.16 5.36
N TYR A 120 -1.09 -21.54 6.17
CA TYR A 120 -1.28 -20.09 6.11
C TYR A 120 -0.04 -19.34 6.58
N ILE A 121 0.63 -19.86 7.60
CA ILE A 121 1.86 -19.25 8.15
C ILE A 121 2.96 -19.23 7.10
N ASP A 122 3.10 -20.32 6.34
CA ASP A 122 4.11 -20.45 5.29
C ASP A 122 3.72 -19.63 4.06
N PHE A 123 2.43 -19.61 3.67
CA PHE A 123 1.92 -18.66 2.67
C PHE A 123 2.27 -17.21 3.00
N GLU A 124 2.02 -16.74 4.23
CA GLU A 124 2.32 -15.35 4.63
C GLU A 124 3.84 -15.05 4.62
N LYS A 125 4.69 -16.05 4.93
CA LYS A 125 6.15 -15.90 4.85
C LYS A 125 6.63 -15.81 3.41
N ASP A 126 6.16 -16.70 2.54
CA ASP A 126 6.54 -16.74 1.13
C ASP A 126 6.07 -15.47 0.43
N TYR A 127 4.84 -15.03 0.70
CA TYR A 127 4.30 -13.79 0.18
C TYR A 127 5.16 -12.58 0.53
N LYS A 128 5.58 -12.50 1.80
CA LYS A 128 6.46 -11.44 2.27
C LYS A 128 7.80 -11.46 1.54
N GLN A 129 8.39 -12.63 1.34
CA GLN A 129 9.67 -12.73 0.63
C GLN A 129 9.54 -12.27 -0.82
N THR A 130 8.53 -12.73 -1.54
CA THR A 130 8.24 -12.28 -2.91
C THR A 130 8.03 -10.76 -2.96
N PHE A 131 7.25 -10.23 -2.02
CA PHE A 131 6.94 -8.80 -1.97
C PHE A 131 8.14 -7.92 -1.59
N LEU A 132 9.08 -8.45 -0.79
CA LEU A 132 10.36 -7.79 -0.48
C LEU A 132 11.35 -7.88 -1.63
N GLN A 133 11.39 -8.98 -2.38
CA GLN A 133 12.25 -9.11 -3.55
C GLN A 133 11.83 -8.11 -4.65
N LEU A 134 10.53 -7.93 -4.85
CA LEU A 134 9.98 -6.91 -5.77
C LEU A 134 10.24 -5.46 -5.32
N ASN A 135 10.65 -5.24 -4.08
CA ASN A 135 11.01 -3.92 -3.55
C ASN A 135 12.44 -3.48 -3.86
N HIS A 136 13.31 -4.41 -4.26
CA HIS A 136 14.71 -4.10 -4.51
C HIS A 136 14.86 -3.54 -5.93
N ARG A 137 15.27 -2.27 -6.04
CA ARG A 137 15.67 -1.70 -7.34
C ARG A 137 16.83 -2.53 -7.93
N GLY A 138 16.72 -2.91 -9.20
CA GLY A 138 17.88 -3.28 -10.03
C GLY A 138 18.25 -4.76 -10.15
N LYS A 139 17.29 -5.68 -10.23
CA LYS A 139 17.57 -7.03 -10.78
C LYS A 139 16.52 -7.41 -11.84
N LEU A 140 16.79 -6.96 -13.07
CA LEU A 140 16.48 -7.73 -14.28
C LEU A 140 17.71 -8.61 -14.56
#